data_AF-T0S2S8-F1
#
_entry.id   AF-T0S2S8-F1
#
_cell.length_a   1.000
_cell.length_b   1.000
_cell.length_c   1.000
_cell.angle_alpha   90.00
_cell.angle_beta   90.00
_cell.angle_gamma   90.00
#
_symmetry.space_group_name_H-M   'P 1'
#
loop_
_entity.id
_entity.type
_entity.pdbx_description
1 polymer ?
#
loop_
_entity_poly.entity_id
_entity_poly.type
_entity_poly.pdbx_seq_one_letter_code
_entity_poly.pdbx_strand_id
1 'polypeptide(L)'
;MITPDPDTGGRMRKICLSMAKAVKPGSAEARPPNDDEREIPIALNLPGLAMSFGFDWVLDTSELCAAREKETDLLARVRALEDENAALRDKCQRISEESNLDKFKSQLLVEMLAVSSLDEERTKAEFAKEQSKVMRLRLDMKLLLEKAAKENVDVRDLLRALAEP
;
A
#
# COMPACT_ATOMS: atom_id res chain seq x y z
N MET A 1 -5.28 -16.77 4.08
CA MET A 1 -6.61 -17.40 4.19
C MET A 1 -7.63 -16.28 4.06
N ILE A 2 -8.25 -16.17 2.89
CA ILE A 2 -9.32 -15.21 2.61
C ILE A 2 -10.51 -16.07 2.21
N THR A 3 -11.53 -16.12 3.06
CA THR A 3 -12.83 -16.72 2.75
C THR A 3 -13.67 -15.70 2.00
N PRO A 4 -14.30 -16.04 0.87
CA PRO A 4 -15.32 -15.21 0.24
C PRO A 4 -16.70 -15.52 0.84
N ASP A 5 -17.45 -14.46 1.21
CA ASP A 5 -18.86 -14.58 1.55
C ASP A 5 -19.72 -14.79 0.29
N PRO A 6 -20.70 -15.71 0.32
CA PRO A 6 -21.63 -15.97 -0.77
C PRO A 6 -22.99 -15.35 -0.47
N ASP A 7 -23.30 -14.17 -1.02
CA ASP A 7 -24.69 -13.72 -1.00
C ASP A 7 -25.00 -12.77 -2.15
N THR A 8 -25.48 -13.34 -3.25
CA THR A 8 -26.47 -12.68 -4.11
C THR A 8 -27.23 -13.76 -4.87
N GLY A 9 -27.94 -14.57 -4.08
CA GLY A 9 -29.09 -15.33 -4.55
C GLY A 9 -30.15 -14.38 -5.13
N GLY A 10 -30.67 -14.77 -6.29
CA GLY A 10 -31.40 -13.88 -7.17
C GLY A 10 -32.78 -13.44 -6.71
N ARG A 11 -33.38 -12.52 -7.49
CA ARG A 11 -34.82 -12.45 -7.68
C ARG A 11 -35.20 -11.55 -8.86
N MET A 12 -35.97 -12.16 -9.77
CA MET A 12 -37.04 -11.57 -10.59
C MET A 12 -36.67 -10.51 -11.63
N ARG A 13 -36.36 -10.97 -12.85
CA ARG A 13 -36.83 -10.27 -14.05
C ARG A 13 -38.27 -10.74 -14.32
N LYS A 14 -39.23 -9.84 -14.11
CA LYS A 14 -40.62 -10.04 -14.55
C LYS A 14 -40.61 -10.10 -16.08
N ILE A 15 -40.83 -11.28 -16.63
CA ILE A 15 -41.14 -11.47 -18.05
C ILE A 15 -42.63 -11.17 -18.20
N CYS A 16 -42.96 -10.06 -18.87
CA CYS A 16 -44.33 -9.85 -19.35
C CYS A 16 -44.56 -10.75 -20.56
N LEU A 17 -45.26 -11.86 -20.36
CA LEU A 17 -45.91 -12.61 -21.43
C LEU A 17 -47.13 -11.81 -21.89
N SER A 18 -47.10 -11.23 -23.09
CA SER A 18 -48.30 -10.76 -23.77
C SER A 18 -48.97 -11.95 -24.48
N MET A 19 -50.27 -12.10 -24.25
CA MET A 19 -51.06 -13.21 -24.76
C MET A 19 -51.30 -13.09 -26.27
N ALA A 20 -50.81 -14.06 -27.03
CA ALA A 20 -51.21 -14.28 -28.41
C ALA A 20 -52.22 -15.45 -28.48
N LYS A 21 -53.49 -15.06 -28.71
CA LYS A 21 -54.49 -15.73 -29.56
C LYS A 21 -55.05 -17.12 -29.16
N ALA A 22 -56.36 -17.14 -28.92
CA ALA A 22 -57.24 -18.23 -29.31
C ALA A 22 -58.48 -17.63 -29.99
N VAL A 23 -58.56 -17.72 -31.32
CA VAL A 23 -59.76 -17.39 -32.11
C VAL A 23 -60.25 -18.69 -32.74
N LYS A 24 -61.47 -19.11 -32.36
CA LYS A 24 -62.19 -20.27 -32.92
C LYS A 24 -62.67 -19.97 -34.35
N PRO A 25 -62.79 -20.98 -35.24
CA PRO A 25 -63.35 -20.81 -36.57
C PRO A 25 -64.88 -20.96 -36.55
N GLY A 26 -65.60 -20.17 -37.35
CA GLY A 26 -67.04 -20.38 -37.54
C GLY A 26 -67.81 -19.26 -38.23
N SER A 27 -67.92 -19.39 -39.56
CA SER A 27 -69.01 -18.98 -40.47
C SER A 27 -69.21 -17.53 -40.93
N ALA A 28 -69.33 -17.45 -42.27
CA ALA A 28 -70.26 -16.66 -43.09
C ALA A 28 -69.85 -15.24 -43.54
N GLU A 29 -69.62 -15.16 -44.86
CA GLU A 29 -69.94 -14.09 -45.82
C GLU A 29 -69.45 -12.66 -45.57
N ALA A 30 -68.47 -12.24 -46.39
CA ALA A 30 -68.60 -11.15 -47.37
C ALA A 30 -67.21 -10.79 -47.94
N ARG A 31 -67.06 -10.82 -49.27
CA ARG A 31 -65.90 -10.26 -49.99
C ARG A 31 -65.90 -8.73 -49.89
N PRO A 32 -64.72 -8.10 -49.71
CA PRO A 32 -64.38 -6.88 -50.41
C PRO A 32 -63.21 -7.10 -51.39
N PRO A 33 -62.99 -6.18 -52.35
CA PRO A 33 -62.18 -6.41 -53.54
C PRO A 33 -60.67 -6.25 -53.25
N ASN A 34 -59.86 -6.99 -54.02
CA ASN A 34 -58.42 -6.93 -54.23
C ASN A 34 -57.64 -5.87 -53.41
N ASP A 35 -56.88 -6.34 -52.43
CA ASP A 35 -55.91 -5.56 -51.64
C ASP A 35 -54.53 -6.28 -51.67
N ASP A 36 -54.18 -6.89 -52.81
CA ASP A 36 -53.00 -7.75 -52.99
C ASP A 36 -51.66 -7.00 -53.17
N GLU A 37 -51.58 -5.72 -52.77
CA GLU A 37 -50.33 -4.95 -52.80
C GLU A 37 -50.04 -4.16 -51.52
N ARG A 38 -50.73 -4.44 -50.40
CA ARG A 38 -50.27 -3.92 -49.10
C ARG A 38 -49.14 -4.80 -48.58
N GLU A 39 -47.92 -4.49 -49.02
CA GLU A 39 -46.69 -5.02 -48.43
C GLU A 39 -46.80 -4.88 -46.90
N ILE A 40 -46.89 -6.02 -46.21
CA ILE A 40 -46.86 -6.05 -44.74
C ILE A 40 -45.46 -5.58 -44.35
N PRO A 41 -45.30 -4.44 -43.65
CA PRO A 41 -43.98 -4.02 -43.21
C PRO A 41 -43.49 -5.05 -42.21
N ILE A 42 -42.55 -5.88 -42.65
CA ILE A 42 -41.79 -6.71 -41.74
C ILE A 42 -41.00 -5.73 -40.86
N ALA A 43 -40.76 -6.08 -39.60
CA ALA A 43 -39.84 -5.36 -38.74
C ALA A 43 -38.98 -6.42 -38.06
N LEU A 44 -37.68 -6.41 -38.37
CA LEU A 44 -36.70 -7.28 -37.72
C LEU A 44 -36.00 -6.43 -36.66
N ASN A 45 -36.38 -6.64 -35.41
CA ASN A 45 -35.72 -6.04 -34.25
C ASN A 45 -34.67 -7.03 -33.74
N LEU A 46 -33.42 -6.79 -34.12
CA LEU A 46 -32.27 -7.43 -33.48
C LEU A 46 -31.74 -6.48 -32.38
N PRO A 47 -31.10 -6.98 -31.31
CA PRO A 47 -30.54 -6.11 -30.27
C PRO A 47 -29.56 -5.09 -30.87
N GLY A 48 -29.89 -3.79 -30.79
CA GLY A 48 -29.10 -2.69 -31.34
C GLY A 48 -29.23 -2.48 -32.86
N LEU A 49 -30.20 -3.12 -33.52
CA LEU A 49 -30.47 -2.95 -34.95
C LEU A 49 -31.98 -3.05 -35.23
N ALA A 50 -32.57 -1.96 -35.70
CA ALA A 50 -33.94 -1.94 -36.18
C ALA A 50 -33.96 -1.86 -37.71
N MET A 51 -34.55 -2.88 -38.36
CA MET A 51 -34.77 -2.90 -39.80
C MET A 51 -36.25 -2.71 -40.11
N SER A 52 -36.59 -1.65 -40.85
CA SER A 52 -37.90 -1.45 -41.46
C SER A 52 -37.87 -1.84 -42.93
N PHE A 53 -38.83 -2.66 -43.37
CA PHE A 53 -38.92 -3.11 -44.76
C PHE A 53 -39.97 -2.27 -45.51
N GLY A 54 -39.51 -1.43 -46.46
CA GLY A 54 -40.30 -0.54 -47.34
C GLY A 54 -39.52 -0.15 -48.62
N PHE A 55 -40.08 0.74 -49.47
CA PHE A 55 -39.53 1.10 -50.80
C PHE A 55 -38.10 1.69 -50.76
N ASP A 56 -37.72 2.35 -49.65
CA ASP A 56 -36.37 2.82 -49.38
C ASP A 56 -35.78 2.06 -48.18
N TRP A 57 -34.63 1.41 -48.40
CA TRP A 57 -33.94 0.60 -47.40
C TRP A 57 -33.21 1.49 -46.41
N VAL A 58 -33.69 1.60 -45.17
CA VAL A 58 -33.03 2.40 -44.11
C VAL A 58 -32.72 1.52 -42.90
N LEU A 59 -31.43 1.46 -42.56
CA LEU A 59 -30.92 0.77 -41.39
C LEU A 59 -30.66 1.80 -40.27
N ASP A 60 -31.40 1.72 -39.16
CA ASP A 60 -31.11 2.58 -38.01
C ASP A 60 -30.00 1.95 -37.16
N THR A 61 -28.81 2.54 -37.25
CA THR A 61 -27.63 2.14 -36.47
C THR A 61 -27.29 3.14 -35.37
N SER A 62 -28.17 4.11 -35.06
CA SER A 62 -27.89 5.19 -34.11
C SER A 62 -27.57 4.66 -32.70
N GLU A 63 -28.33 3.69 -32.20
CA GLU A 63 -28.10 3.05 -30.91
C GLU A 63 -26.78 2.29 -30.86
N LEU A 64 -26.43 1.58 -31.94
CA LEU A 64 -25.17 0.85 -32.05
C LEU A 64 -23.97 1.82 -32.06
N CYS A 65 -24.08 2.94 -32.79
CA CYS A 65 -23.07 3.99 -32.80
C CYS A 65 -22.90 4.62 -31.42
N ALA A 66 -24.01 4.99 -30.76
CA ALA A 66 -23.97 5.57 -29.42
C ALA A 66 -23.43 4.60 -28.36
N ALA A 67 -23.71 3.29 -28.48
CA ALA A 67 -23.13 2.27 -27.62
C ALA A 67 -21.62 2.13 -27.83
N ARG A 68 -21.17 2.16 -29.09
CA ARG A 68 -19.75 2.10 -29.44
C ARG A 68 -18.96 3.30 -28.94
N GLU A 69 -19.52 4.51 -29.06
CA GLU A 69 -18.89 5.73 -28.52
C GLU A 69 -18.74 5.65 -27.00
N LYS A 70 -19.78 5.22 -26.29
CA LYS A 70 -19.73 5.00 -24.85
C LYS A 70 -18.71 3.93 -24.46
N GLU A 71 -18.60 2.87 -25.23
CA GLU A 71 -17.58 1.84 -25.01
C GLU A 71 -16.17 2.43 -25.13
N THR A 72 -15.91 3.24 -26.17
CA THR A 72 -14.60 3.88 -26.34
C THR A 72 -14.27 4.86 -25.22
N ASP A 73 -15.25 5.64 -24.77
CA ASP A 73 -15.08 6.59 -23.65
C ASP A 73 -14.81 5.86 -22.33
N LEU A 74 -15.54 4.79 -22.07
CA LEU A 74 -15.35 3.95 -20.88
C LEU A 74 -13.98 3.29 -20.89
N LEU A 75 -13.53 2.76 -22.04
CA LEU A 75 -12.20 2.18 -22.17
C LEU A 75 -11.09 3.22 -21.92
N ALA A 76 -11.25 4.42 -22.46
CA ALA A 76 -10.30 5.51 -22.20
C ALA A 76 -10.25 5.87 -20.71
N ARG A 77 -11.42 5.94 -20.06
CA ARG A 77 -11.50 6.23 -18.62
C ARG A 77 -10.93 5.11 -17.76
N VAL A 78 -11.17 3.84 -18.13
CA VAL A 78 -10.58 2.69 -17.43
C VAL A 78 -9.06 2.75 -17.49
N ARG A 79 -8.47 3.00 -18.66
CA ARG A 79 -7.02 3.15 -18.80
C ARG A 79 -6.47 4.29 -17.95
N ALA A 80 -7.10 5.46 -17.98
CA ALA A 80 -6.69 6.59 -17.15
C ALA A 80 -6.74 6.25 -15.65
N LEU A 81 -7.79 5.56 -15.20
CA LEU A 81 -7.91 5.12 -13.82
C LEU A 81 -6.89 4.04 -13.44
N GLU A 82 -6.54 3.15 -14.38
CA GLU A 82 -5.49 2.14 -14.18
C GLU A 82 -4.12 2.80 -14.01
N ASP A 83 -3.80 3.78 -14.85
CA ASP A 83 -2.57 4.56 -14.78
C ASP A 83 -2.49 5.37 -13.47
N GLU A 84 -3.59 6.03 -13.09
CA GLU A 84 -3.68 6.74 -11.81
C GLU A 84 -3.52 5.79 -10.61
N ASN A 85 -4.13 4.61 -10.66
CA ASN A 85 -4.00 3.60 -9.59
C ASN A 85 -2.57 3.11 -9.47
N ALA A 86 -1.89 2.85 -10.59
CA ALA A 86 -0.48 2.49 -10.60
C ALA A 86 0.38 3.60 -9.97
N ALA A 87 0.19 4.85 -10.40
CA ALA A 87 0.91 5.99 -9.85
C ALA A 87 0.67 6.19 -8.34
N LEU A 88 -0.56 5.96 -7.87
CA LEU A 88 -0.90 6.03 -6.45
C LEU A 88 -0.26 4.90 -5.65
N ARG A 89 -0.21 3.67 -6.18
CA ARG A 89 0.49 2.55 -5.53
C ARG A 89 1.97 2.83 -5.37
N ASP A 90 2.62 3.33 -6.43
CA ASP A 90 4.03 3.73 -6.38
C ASP A 90 4.26 4.84 -5.35
N LYS A 91 3.35 5.82 -5.28
CA LYS A 91 3.41 6.89 -4.28
C LYS A 91 3.27 6.33 -2.86
N CYS A 92 2.32 5.44 -2.62
CA CYS A 92 2.14 4.78 -1.33
C CYS A 92 3.37 3.96 -0.93
N GLN A 93 3.97 3.24 -1.89
CA GLN A 93 5.20 2.48 -1.65
C GLN A 93 6.34 3.41 -1.22
N ARG A 94 6.60 4.49 -1.97
CA ARG A 94 7.66 5.46 -1.63
C ARG A 94 7.46 6.09 -0.25
N ILE A 95 6.24 6.50 0.09
CA ILE A 95 5.94 7.07 1.42
C ILE A 95 6.17 6.02 2.51
N SER A 96 5.81 4.76 2.25
CA SER A 96 6.05 3.67 3.20
C SER A 96 7.55 3.43 3.41
N GLU A 97 8.34 3.45 2.34
CA GLU A 97 9.80 3.31 2.41
C GLU A 97 10.44 4.47 3.17
N GLU A 98 10.02 5.71 2.90
CA GLU A 98 10.47 6.91 3.61
C GLU A 98 10.15 6.84 5.11
N SER A 99 8.92 6.45 5.46
CA SER A 99 8.51 6.26 6.86
C SER A 99 9.34 5.19 7.57
N ASN A 100 9.67 4.10 6.88
CA ASN A 100 10.52 3.05 7.44
C ASN A 100 11.96 3.54 7.65
N LEU A 101 12.51 4.32 6.71
CA LEU A 101 13.83 4.93 6.87
C LEU A 101 13.87 5.89 8.05
N ASP A 102 12.83 6.69 8.27
CA ASP A 102 12.81 7.64 9.38
C ASP A 102 12.68 6.96 10.75
N LYS A 103 11.93 5.86 10.83
CA LYS A 103 11.91 5.00 12.03
C LYS A 103 13.29 4.40 12.31
N PHE A 104 13.94 3.88 11.27
CA PHE A 104 15.29 3.32 11.40
C PHE A 104 16.30 4.37 11.86
N LYS A 105 16.32 5.57 11.25
CA LYS A 105 17.21 6.67 11.67
C LYS A 105 16.99 7.06 13.13
N SER A 106 15.72 7.19 13.54
CA SER A 106 15.37 7.55 14.91
C SER A 106 15.85 6.49 15.90
N GLN A 107 15.67 5.21 15.58
CA GLN A 107 16.14 4.11 16.41
C GLN A 107 17.67 4.05 16.47
N LEU A 108 18.36 4.18 15.34
CA LEU A 108 19.81 4.20 15.28
C LEU A 108 20.38 5.35 16.13
N LEU A 109 19.78 6.54 16.07
CA LEU A 109 20.21 7.67 16.89
C LEU A 109 20.06 7.39 18.38
N VAL A 110 18.96 6.78 18.80
CA VAL A 110 18.73 6.40 20.20
C VAL A 110 19.77 5.37 20.65
N GLU A 111 20.03 4.35 19.84
CA GLU A 111 21.03 3.31 20.15
C GLU A 111 22.45 3.90 20.23
N MET A 112 22.83 4.77 19.29
CA MET A 112 24.12 5.46 19.33
C MET A 112 24.27 6.33 20.57
N LEU A 113 23.24 7.09 20.95
CA LEU A 113 23.26 7.90 22.17
C LEU A 113 23.39 7.03 23.43
N ALA A 114 22.71 5.89 23.47
CA ALA A 114 22.84 4.95 24.57
C ALA A 114 24.27 4.39 24.69
N VAL A 115 24.89 4.02 23.56
CA VAL A 115 26.27 3.54 23.52
C VAL A 115 27.25 4.64 23.95
N SER A 116 27.12 5.87 23.42
CA SER A 116 27.98 6.98 23.82
C SER A 116 27.85 7.32 25.30
N SER A 117 26.63 7.28 25.86
CA SER A 117 26.41 7.49 27.29
C SER A 117 27.09 6.40 28.14
N LEU A 118 27.01 5.14 27.73
CA LEU A 118 27.68 4.04 28.42
C LEU A 118 29.20 4.18 28.38
N ASP A 119 29.76 4.59 27.24
CA ASP A 119 31.20 4.83 27.11
C ASP A 119 31.68 6.00 27.97
N GLU A 120 30.90 7.07 28.07
CA GLU A 120 31.18 8.19 28.98
C GLU A 120 31.18 7.76 30.45
N GLU A 121 30.20 6.97 30.88
CA GLU A 121 30.17 6.46 32.26
C GLU A 121 31.34 5.52 32.53
N ARG A 122 31.68 4.65 31.58
CA ARG A 122 32.80 3.72 31.70
C ARG A 122 34.12 4.47 31.87
N THR A 123 34.38 5.46 31.03
CA THR A 123 35.60 6.28 31.10
C THR A 123 35.67 7.10 32.39
N LYS A 124 34.56 7.66 32.87
CA LYS A 124 34.50 8.33 34.19
C LYS A 124 34.81 7.37 35.33
N ALA A 125 34.28 6.14 35.29
CA ALA A 125 34.53 5.13 36.30
C ALA A 125 36.00 4.65 36.29
N GLU A 126 36.58 4.44 35.11
CA GLU A 126 38.00 4.11 34.93
C GLU A 126 38.90 5.23 35.47
N PHE A 127 38.59 6.49 35.15
CA PHE A 127 39.31 7.65 35.67
C PHE A 127 39.24 7.75 37.18
N ALA A 128 38.06 7.62 37.79
CA ALA A 128 37.89 7.67 39.25
C ALA A 128 38.66 6.53 39.94
N LYS A 129 38.65 5.33 39.34
CA LYS A 129 39.42 4.18 39.82
C LYS A 129 40.92 4.51 39.81
N GLU A 130 41.45 5.03 38.71
CA GLU A 130 42.86 5.38 38.58
C GLU A 130 43.26 6.52 39.52
N GLN A 131 42.42 7.54 39.65
CA GLN A 131 42.62 8.62 40.61
C GLN A 131 42.74 8.08 42.05
N SER A 132 41.88 7.12 42.44
CA SER A 132 41.95 6.50 43.77
C SER A 132 43.23 5.67 43.98
N LYS A 133 43.79 5.06 42.93
CA LYS A 133 45.07 4.35 42.99
C LYS A 133 46.23 5.33 43.16
N VAL A 134 46.24 6.40 42.37
CA VAL A 134 47.26 7.46 42.47
C VAL A 134 47.24 8.10 43.85
N MET A 135 46.07 8.38 44.41
CA MET A 135 45.95 8.92 45.77
C MET A 135 46.47 7.95 46.83
N ARG A 136 46.20 6.66 46.70
CA ARG A 136 46.76 5.62 47.59
C ARG A 136 48.28 5.56 47.49
N LEU A 137 48.82 5.46 46.27
CA LEU A 137 50.27 5.46 46.04
C LEU A 137 50.94 6.73 46.61
N ARG A 138 50.30 7.89 46.46
CA ARG A 138 50.80 9.15 47.03
C ARG A 138 50.81 9.12 48.56
N LEU A 139 49.77 8.56 49.18
CA LEU A 139 49.71 8.39 50.63
C LEU A 139 50.82 7.44 51.10
N ASP A 140 50.95 6.28 50.46
CA ASP A 140 51.95 5.26 50.79
C ASP A 140 53.37 5.82 50.67
N MET A 141 53.64 6.57 49.58
CA MET A 141 54.92 7.22 49.38
C MET A 141 55.21 8.30 50.42
N LYS A 142 54.18 9.06 50.84
CA LYS A 142 54.32 10.03 51.93
C LYS A 142 54.67 9.35 53.26
N LEU A 143 53.99 8.25 53.58
CA LEU A 143 54.26 7.48 54.80
C LEU A 143 55.67 6.87 54.79
N LEU A 144 56.12 6.35 53.65
CA LEU A 144 57.49 5.85 53.47
C LEU A 144 58.53 6.95 53.71
N LEU A 145 58.32 8.14 53.14
CA LEU A 145 59.22 9.30 53.34
C LEU A 145 59.21 9.79 54.79
N GLU A 146 58.05 9.84 55.45
CA GLU A 146 57.96 10.20 56.87
C GLU A 146 58.67 9.18 57.77
N LYS A 147 58.60 7.88 57.44
CA LYS A 147 59.32 6.83 58.16
C LYS A 147 60.83 6.92 57.95
N ALA A 148 61.28 7.10 56.70
CA ALA A 148 62.70 7.28 56.37
C ALA A 148 63.29 8.52 57.08
N ALA A 149 62.54 9.62 57.14
CA ALA A 149 62.95 10.82 57.89
C ALA A 149 63.08 10.57 59.40
N LYS A 150 62.20 9.78 60.01
CA LYS A 150 62.29 9.39 61.43
C LYS A 150 63.48 8.47 61.71
N GLU A 151 63.81 7.60 60.76
CA GLU A 151 64.92 6.64 60.86
C GLU A 151 66.26 7.22 60.37
N ASN A 152 66.31 8.50 59.95
CA ASN A 152 67.47 9.19 59.34
C ASN A 152 68.07 8.46 58.12
N VAL A 153 67.23 7.78 57.34
CA VAL A 153 67.63 7.09 56.10
C VAL A 153 67.63 8.09 54.94
N ASP A 154 68.71 8.17 54.17
CA ASP A 154 68.78 9.03 52.98
C ASP A 154 67.83 8.52 51.88
N VAL A 155 67.11 9.45 51.24
CA VAL A 155 66.11 9.16 50.21
C VAL A 155 66.73 8.42 49.01
N ARG A 156 68.03 8.66 48.74
CA ARG A 156 68.77 7.98 47.67
C ARG A 156 68.97 6.49 47.94
N ASP A 157 69.17 6.10 49.19
CA ASP A 157 69.34 4.70 49.57
C ASP A 157 67.99 3.97 49.57
N LEU A 158 66.90 4.67 49.95
CA LEU A 158 65.53 4.15 49.82
C LEU A 158 65.14 3.90 48.36
N LEU A 159 65.46 4.84 47.45
CA LEU A 159 65.22 4.69 46.02
C LEU A 159 66.07 3.57 45.40
N ARG A 160 67.30 3.35 45.88
CA ARG A 160 68.15 2.24 45.44
C ARG A 160 67.55 0.89 45.86
N ALA A 161 67.06 0.76 47.08
CA ALA A 161 66.41 -0.46 47.57
C ALA A 161 65.08 -0.78 46.87
N LEU A 162 64.32 0.24 46.44
CA LEU A 162 63.08 0.07 45.68
C LEU A 162 63.29 -0.21 44.18
N ALA A 163 64.51 0.04 43.66
CA ALA A 163 64.86 -0.17 42.25
C ALA A 163 65.54 -1.52 41.99
N GLU A 164 65.88 -2.28 43.03
CA GLU A 164 66.30 -3.68 42.90
C GLU A 164 65.05 -4.56 42.70
N PRO A 165 65.04 -5.45 41.68
CA PRO A 165 63.88 -6.28 41.32
C PRO A 165 63.53 -7.36 42.34
#